data_AF-A0A534UP74-F1
#
_entry.id   AF-A0A534UP74-F1
#
_cell.length_a   1.000
_cell.length_b   1.000
_cell.length_c   1.000
_cell.angle_alpha   90.00
_cell.angle_beta   90.00
_cell.angle_gamma   90.00
#
_symmetry.space_group_name_H-M   'P 1'
#
loop_
_entity.id
_entity.type
_entity.pdbx_description
1 polymer ?
#
loop_
_entity_poly.entity_id
_entity_poly.type
_entity_poly.pdbx_seq_one_letter_code
_entity_poly.pdbx_strand_id
1 'polypeptide(L)'
;MLAAIAERCNAVEECYEFMLAYAAQGLPTDHGSESGRRIREFLGRAIDAVTALIEACTIAAEREEGEPAAPHQPFMAVLDRDARHSLAALELVLAQPSISS
;
A
#
# COMPACT_ATOMS: atom_id res chain seq x y z
N MET A 1 7.35 4.36 16.17
CA MET A 1 7.02 5.30 15.08
C MET A 1 7.76 4.91 13.81
N LEU A 2 9.09 5.07 13.75
CA LEU A 2 9.89 4.63 12.57
C LEU A 2 9.72 3.15 12.22
N ALA A 3 9.73 2.26 13.22
CA ALA A 3 9.49 0.83 13.00
C ALA A 3 8.09 0.54 12.41
N ALA A 4 7.07 1.31 12.81
CA ALA A 4 5.72 1.15 12.30
C ALA A 4 5.62 1.60 10.84
N ILE A 5 6.22 2.76 10.51
CA ILE A 5 6.32 3.25 9.12
C ILE A 5 7.05 2.24 8.25
N ALA A 6 8.21 1.74 8.71
CA ALA A 6 9.00 0.74 8.00
C ALA A 6 8.22 -0.56 7.74
N GLU A 7 7.50 -1.06 8.75
CA GLU A 7 6.65 -2.25 8.60
C GLU A 7 5.55 -2.07 7.54
N ARG A 8 4.97 -0.87 7.44
CA ARG A 8 3.95 -0.55 6.43
C ARG A 8 4.55 -0.46 5.03
N CYS A 9 5.73 0.16 4.90
CA CYS A 9 6.48 0.13 3.63
C CYS A 9 6.79 -1.31 3.22
N ASN A 10 7.27 -2.15 4.13
CA ASN A 10 7.57 -3.55 3.86
C ASN A 10 6.34 -4.31 3.36
N ALA A 11 5.15 -4.07 3.93
CA ALA A 11 3.92 -4.74 3.46
C ALA A 11 3.53 -4.31 2.03
N VAL A 12 3.75 -3.04 1.68
CA VAL A 12 3.52 -2.55 0.31
C VAL A 12 4.55 -3.14 -0.66
N GLU A 13 5.82 -3.18 -0.27
CA GLU A 13 6.91 -3.77 -1.05
C GLU A 13 6.69 -5.28 -1.27
N GLU A 14 6.33 -6.02 -0.23
CA GLU A 14 6.04 -7.46 -0.29
C GLU A 14 4.87 -7.75 -1.26
N CYS A 15 3.83 -6.92 -1.24
CA CYS A 15 2.73 -7.02 -2.20
C CYS A 15 3.20 -6.74 -3.63
N TYR A 16 3.98 -5.69 -3.85
CA TYR A 16 4.53 -5.34 -5.16
C TYR A 16 5.42 -6.45 -5.73
N GLU A 17 6.34 -6.99 -4.93
CA GLU A 17 7.22 -8.08 -5.33
C GLU A 17 6.43 -9.36 -5.65
N PHE A 18 5.43 -9.68 -4.81
CA PHE A 18 4.54 -10.79 -5.08
C PHE A 18 3.77 -10.59 -6.38
N MET A 19 3.26 -9.39 -6.67
CA MET A 19 2.55 -9.08 -7.90
C MET A 19 3.43 -9.25 -9.14
N LEU A 20 4.71 -8.87 -9.09
CA LEU A 20 5.65 -9.11 -10.20
C LEU A 20 5.84 -10.61 -10.45
N ALA A 21 6.03 -11.40 -9.38
CA ALA A 21 6.17 -12.85 -9.49
C ALA A 21 4.86 -13.54 -9.90
N TYR A 22 3.72 -12.98 -9.51
CA TYR A 22 2.40 -13.43 -9.94
C TYR A 22 2.24 -13.19 -11.44
N ALA A 23 2.46 -11.95 -11.91
CA ALA A 23 2.38 -11.55 -13.32
C ALA A 23 3.20 -12.45 -14.25
N ALA A 24 4.39 -12.87 -13.82
CA ALA A 24 5.25 -13.76 -14.58
C ALA A 24 4.65 -15.17 -14.83
N GLN A 25 3.59 -15.57 -14.11
CA GLN A 25 2.97 -16.89 -14.25
C GLN A 25 2.01 -16.98 -15.45
N GLY A 26 1.50 -15.86 -15.96
CA GLY A 26 0.56 -15.84 -17.09
C GLY A 26 -0.77 -16.57 -16.84
N LEU A 27 -1.21 -16.66 -15.59
CA LEU A 27 -2.49 -17.24 -15.19
C LEU A 27 -3.66 -16.38 -15.64
N PRO A 28 -4.69 -16.97 -16.26
CA PRO A 28 -5.88 -16.23 -16.68
C PRO A 28 -6.78 -15.83 -15.51
N THR A 29 -6.58 -16.39 -14.31
CA THR A 29 -7.37 -16.13 -13.11
C THR A 29 -6.62 -16.53 -11.84
N ASP A 30 -6.99 -15.92 -10.72
CA ASP A 30 -6.60 -16.22 -9.34
C ASP A 30 -7.40 -17.38 -8.72
N HIS A 31 -8.37 -17.96 -9.43
CA HIS A 31 -9.12 -19.11 -8.96
C HIS A 31 -8.33 -20.41 -9.09
N GLY A 32 -8.34 -21.23 -8.03
CA GLY A 32 -7.82 -22.60 -8.07
C GLY A 32 -6.30 -22.73 -8.01
N SER A 33 -5.55 -21.63 -7.95
CA SER A 33 -4.09 -21.64 -7.70
C SER A 33 -3.76 -21.13 -6.30
N GLU A 34 -2.68 -21.63 -5.71
CA GLU A 34 -2.18 -21.13 -4.42
C GLU A 34 -1.76 -19.67 -4.53
N SER A 35 -1.06 -19.32 -5.62
CA SER A 35 -0.65 -17.94 -5.91
C SER A 35 -1.86 -17.01 -6.09
N GLY A 36 -2.95 -17.50 -6.67
CA GLY A 36 -4.20 -16.79 -6.80
C GLY A 36 -4.91 -16.49 -5.47
N ARG A 37 -4.89 -17.41 -4.51
CA ARG A 37 -5.40 -17.09 -3.16
C ARG A 37 -4.57 -16.00 -2.49
N ARG A 38 -3.24 -16.07 -2.63
CA ARG A 38 -2.33 -15.12 -1.99
C ARG A 38 -2.36 -13.72 -2.61
N ILE A 39 -2.66 -13.54 -3.91
CA ILE A 39 -2.74 -12.18 -4.49
C ILE A 39 -3.77 -11.31 -3.78
N ARG A 40 -4.94 -11.86 -3.42
CA ARG A 40 -5.96 -11.12 -2.66
C ARG A 40 -5.52 -10.79 -1.24
N GLU A 41 -4.83 -11.71 -0.58
CA GLU A 41 -4.27 -11.49 0.76
C GLU A 41 -3.22 -10.37 0.75
N PHE A 42 -2.31 -10.38 -0.23
CA PHE A 42 -1.29 -9.34 -0.39
C PHE A 42 -1.89 -7.97 -0.71
N LEU A 43 -2.86 -7.91 -1.62
CA LEU A 43 -3.58 -6.67 -1.93
C LEU A 43 -4.31 -6.11 -0.70
N GLY A 44 -5.00 -6.95 0.07
CA GLY A 44 -5.65 -6.54 1.31
C GLY A 44 -4.66 -5.97 2.33
N ARG A 45 -3.55 -6.68 2.56
CA ARG A 45 -2.47 -6.21 3.46
C ARG A 45 -1.87 -4.89 2.99
N ALA A 46 -1.69 -4.69 1.68
CA ALA A 46 -1.18 -3.44 1.13
C ALA A 46 -2.16 -2.27 1.33
N ILE A 47 -3.46 -2.49 1.13
CA ILE A 47 -4.50 -1.48 1.39
C ILE A 47 -4.47 -1.03 2.86
N ASP A 48 -4.45 -1.99 3.79
CA ASP A 48 -4.36 -1.70 5.22
C ASP A 48 -3.07 -0.94 5.56
N ALA A 49 -1.93 -1.36 4.97
CA ALA A 49 -0.64 -0.74 5.20
C ALA A 49 -0.56 0.71 4.69
N VAL A 50 -1.06 0.99 3.47
CA VAL A 50 -1.08 2.35 2.90
C VAL A 50 -1.98 3.27 3.74
N THR A 51 -3.15 2.78 4.16
CA THR A 51 -4.06 3.54 5.03
C THR A 51 -3.37 3.90 6.36
N ALA A 52 -2.76 2.91 7.01
CA ALA A 52 -2.07 3.11 8.29
C ALA A 52 -0.76 3.91 8.16
N LEU A 53 -0.15 3.96 6.97
CA LEU A 53 1.06 4.75 6.70
C LEU A 53 0.76 6.25 6.74
N ILE A 54 -0.33 6.69 6.10
CA ILE A 54 -0.74 8.10 6.10
C ILE A 54 -1.01 8.57 7.54
N GLU A 55 -1.73 7.76 8.32
CA GLU A 55 -2.04 8.04 9.72
C GLU A 55 -0.75 8.16 10.56
N ALA A 56 0.16 7.19 10.42
CA ALA A 56 1.42 7.19 11.16
C ALA A 56 2.32 8.40 10.83
N CYS A 57 2.37 8.81 9.55
CA CYS A 57 3.14 9.98 9.12
C CYS A 57 2.50 11.29 9.59
N THR A 58 1.17 11.37 9.62
CA THR A 58 0.45 12.56 10.11
C THR A 58 0.71 12.77 11.60
N ILE A 59 0.59 11.71 12.41
CA ILE A 59 0.91 11.75 13.85
C ILE A 59 2.38 12.13 14.09
N ALA A 60 3.29 11.66 13.23
CA ALA A 60 4.71 12.02 13.33
C ALA A 60 4.95 13.50 13.03
N ALA A 61 4.28 14.05 12.02
CA ALA A 61 4.37 15.46 11.64
C ALA A 61 3.80 16.39 12.74
N GLU A 62 2.63 16.08 13.29
CA GLU A 62 1.99 16.86 14.36
C GLU A 62 2.85 16.95 15.63
N ARG A 63 3.65 15.92 15.92
CA ARG A 63 4.57 15.93 17.09
C ARG A 63 5.78 16.83 16.92
N GLU A 64 6.13 17.18 15.69
CA GLU A 64 7.21 18.10 15.33
C GLU A 64 6.69 19.56 15.17
N GLU A 65 5.38 19.81 15.36
CA GLU A 65 4.76 21.14 15.29
C GLU A 65 5.15 22.03 16.49
N GLY A 66 6.40 22.45 16.52
CA GLY A 66 6.89 23.63 17.24
C GLY A 66 7.45 24.71 16.32
N GLU A 67 7.70 24.39 15.05
CA GLU A 67 8.33 25.28 14.06
C GLU A 67 7.28 25.77 13.03
N PRO A 68 7.06 27.08 12.87
CA PRO A 68 6.17 27.60 11.84
C PRO A 68 6.73 27.24 10.47
N ALA A 69 5.97 26.45 9.69
CA ALA A 69 6.32 25.99 8.33
C ALA A 69 7.49 24.99 8.25
N ALA A 70 7.42 23.91 9.05
CA ALA A 70 8.38 22.83 8.95
C ALA A 70 8.40 22.21 7.52
N PRO A 71 9.59 22.07 6.87
CA PRO A 71 9.76 21.67 5.46
C PRO A 71 9.05 20.38 5.00
N HIS A 72 8.63 19.54 5.94
CA HIS A 72 7.88 18.32 5.69
C HIS A 72 6.42 18.54 5.22
N GLN A 73 5.83 19.72 5.43
CA GLN A 73 4.41 19.93 5.17
C GLN A 73 4.02 19.77 3.68
N PRO A 74 4.78 20.31 2.70
CA PRO A 74 4.55 20.01 1.30
C PRO A 74 4.73 18.53 0.96
N PHE A 75 5.67 17.84 1.62
CA PHE A 75 5.87 16.40 1.43
C PHE A 75 4.69 15.58 1.94
N MET A 76 4.11 15.94 3.09
CA MET A 76 2.91 15.29 3.62
C MET A 76 1.73 15.39 2.66
N ALA A 77 1.58 16.52 1.94
CA ALA A 77 0.55 16.67 0.91
C ALA A 77 0.78 15.76 -0.31
N VAL A 78 2.04 15.56 -0.71
CA VAL A 78 2.39 14.60 -1.78
C VAL A 78 2.07 13.17 -1.32
N LEU A 79 2.46 12.82 -0.09
CA LEU A 79 2.23 11.49 0.48
C LEU A 79 0.74 11.15 0.56
N ASP A 80 -0.10 12.06 1.07
CA ASP A 80 -1.56 11.85 1.15
C ASP A 80 -2.18 11.65 -0.24
N ARG A 81 -1.82 12.50 -1.21
CA ARG A 81 -2.32 12.39 -2.59
C ARG A 81 -1.95 11.03 -3.21
N ASP A 82 -0.69 10.65 -3.14
CA ASP A 82 -0.19 9.45 -3.81
C ASP A 82 -0.74 8.19 -3.13
N ALA A 83 -0.91 8.20 -1.82
CA ALA A 83 -1.54 7.12 -1.08
C ALA A 83 -3.02 6.97 -1.43
N ARG A 84 -3.79 8.06 -1.55
CA ARG A 84 -5.20 8.02 -2.00
C ARG A 84 -5.33 7.46 -3.42
N HIS A 85 -4.48 7.89 -4.34
CA HIS A 85 -4.49 7.36 -5.71
C HIS A 85 -4.13 5.87 -5.75
N SER A 86 -3.15 5.46 -4.95
CA SER A 86 -2.74 4.05 -4.85
C SER A 86 -3.85 3.19 -4.26
N LEU A 87 -4.49 3.63 -3.18
CA LEU A 87 -5.63 2.93 -2.56
C LEU A 87 -6.75 2.71 -3.58
N ALA A 88 -7.16 3.75 -4.31
CA ALA A 88 -8.22 3.63 -5.31
C ALA A 88 -7.89 2.57 -6.39
N ALA A 89 -6.63 2.49 -6.82
CA ALA A 89 -6.20 1.49 -7.79
C ALA A 89 -6.19 0.07 -7.19
N LEU A 90 -5.64 -0.10 -5.98
CA LEU A 90 -5.57 -1.39 -5.29
C LEU A 90 -6.96 -1.94 -4.97
N GLU A 91 -7.86 -1.10 -4.46
CA GLU A 91 -9.24 -1.46 -4.16
C GLU A 91 -10.01 -1.85 -5.42
N LEU A 92 -9.81 -1.14 -6.53
CA LEU A 92 -10.42 -1.48 -7.81
C LEU A 92 -9.98 -2.86 -8.32
N VAL A 93 -8.68 -3.19 -8.19
CA VAL A 93 -8.14 -4.50 -8.56
C VAL A 93 -8.67 -5.58 -7.64
N LEU A 94 -8.66 -5.35 -6.32
CA LEU A 94 -9.15 -6.32 -5.34
C LEU A 94 -10.65 -6.63 -5.51
N ALA A 95 -11.44 -5.63 -5.92
CA ALA A 95 -12.86 -5.77 -6.19
C ALA A 95 -13.19 -6.59 -7.46
N GLN A 96 -12.20 -6.91 -8.31
CA GLN A 96 -12.46 -7.69 -9.51
C GLN A 96 -12.92 -9.12 -9.15
N PRO A 97 -13.91 -9.68 -9.88
CA PRO A 97 -14.36 -11.06 -9.67
C PRO A 97 -13.24 -12.09 -9.87
N SER A 98 -12.35 -11.82 -10.82
CA SER A 98 -11.11 -12.57 -11.03
C SER A 98 -9.96 -11.62 -11.31
N ILE A 99 -8.78 -11.96 -10.83
CA ILE A 99 -7.53 -11.23 -11.07
C ILE A 99 -6.65 -12.14 -11.92
N SER A 100 -6.39 -11.76 -13.16
CA SER A 100 -5.36 -12.43 -13.97
C SER A 100 -3.98 -11.94 -13.54
N SER A 101 -2.96 -12.73 -13.85
CA SER A 101 -1.58 -12.31 -13.68
C SER A 101 -1.08 -11.51 -14.88
#